data_AF-A0A535DUX5-F1
#
_entry.id   AF-A0A535DUX5-F1
#
_cell.length_a   1.000
_cell.length_b   1.000
_cell.length_c   1.000
_cell.angle_alpha   90.00
_cell.angle_beta   90.00
_cell.angle_gamma   90.00
#
_symmetry.space_group_name_H-M   'P 1'
#
loop_
_entity.id
_entity.type
_entity.pdbx_description
1 polymer ?
#
loop_
_entity_poly.entity_id
_entity_poly.type
_entity_poly.pdbx_seq_one_letter_code
_entity_poly.pdbx_strand_id
1 'polypeptide(L)'
;MAVNFAVNYLAVIVAAVAAVVIGAWVLALLSLNLGAASITDGIMLGVVAWLGFMATLSGAQVAFQGRPWNAWLITNVHDVVIQVVMAAIVTLWR
;
A
#
# COMPACT_ATOMS: atom_id res chain seq x y z
N MET A 1 -9.66 33.68 5.38
CA MET A 1 -8.61 32.66 5.58
C MET A 1 -7.99 32.42 4.20
N ALA A 2 -6.83 33.01 3.92
CA ALA A 2 -6.16 32.82 2.62
C ALA A 2 -5.58 31.40 2.57
N VAL A 3 -6.04 30.59 1.63
CA VAL A 3 -5.44 29.27 1.37
C VAL A 3 -4.16 29.51 0.56
N ASN A 4 -3.01 29.14 1.14
CA ASN A 4 -1.73 29.20 0.45
C ASN A 4 -1.62 28.01 -0.52
N PHE A 5 -1.85 28.25 -1.82
CA PHE A 5 -1.85 27.21 -2.86
C PHE A 5 -0.48 26.95 -3.49
N ALA A 6 0.63 27.40 -2.90
CA ALA A 6 1.95 27.03 -3.37
C ALA A 6 2.26 25.57 -2.95
N VAL A 7 1.62 24.60 -3.62
CA VAL A 7 1.94 23.19 -3.45
C VAL A 7 3.41 23.00 -3.82
N ASN A 8 4.23 22.59 -2.87
CA ASN A 8 5.62 22.21 -3.14
C ASN A 8 5.62 20.86 -3.86
N TYR A 9 5.53 20.89 -5.19
CA TYR A 9 5.48 19.70 -6.04
C TYR A 9 6.67 18.76 -5.83
N LEU A 10 7.85 19.31 -5.48
CA LEU A 10 9.03 18.52 -5.19
C LEU A 10 8.83 17.68 -3.92
N ALA A 11 8.24 18.26 -2.87
CA ALA A 11 7.89 17.53 -1.65
C ALA A 11 6.87 16.41 -1.91
N VAL A 12 5.88 16.64 -2.78
CA VAL A 12 4.88 15.64 -3.14
C VAL A 12 5.52 14.44 -3.86
N ILE A 13 6.40 14.70 -4.83
CA ILE A 13 7.10 13.64 -5.56
C ILE A 13 8.00 12.83 -4.61
N VAL A 14 8.77 13.51 -3.75
CA VAL A 14 9.64 12.85 -2.78
C VAL A 14 8.82 11.96 -1.83
N ALA A 15 7.70 12.45 -1.31
CA ALA A 15 6.82 11.67 -0.44
C ALA A 15 6.24 10.45 -1.16
N ALA A 16 5.79 10.60 -2.41
CA ALA A 16 5.24 9.50 -3.20
C ALA A 16 6.28 8.41 -3.47
N VAL A 17 7.49 8.79 -3.90
CA VAL A 17 8.58 7.84 -4.16
C VAL A 17 9.01 7.15 -2.87
N ALA A 18 9.19 7.90 -1.78
CA ALA A 18 9.57 7.33 -0.49
C ALA A 18 8.54 6.32 0.01
N ALA A 19 7.24 6.62 -0.10
CA ALA A 19 6.17 5.72 0.33
C ALA A 19 6.22 4.38 -0.43
N VAL A 20 6.38 4.42 -1.76
CA VAL A 20 6.44 3.19 -2.58
C VAL A 20 7.71 2.39 -2.29
N VAL A 21 8.87 3.04 -2.17
CA VAL A 21 10.15 2.37 -1.90
C VAL A 21 10.14 1.72 -0.51
N ILE A 22 9.65 2.43 0.51
CA ILE A 22 9.53 1.89 1.87
C ILE A 22 8.55 0.72 1.88
N GLY A 23 7.40 0.83 1.20
CA GLY A 23 6.43 -0.26 1.10
C GLY A 23 7.02 -1.52 0.45
N ALA A 24 7.74 -1.36 -0.66
CA ALA A 24 8.43 -2.46 -1.32
C ALA A 24 9.52 -3.09 -0.44
N TRP A 25 10.29 -2.28 0.28
CA TRP A 25 11.32 -2.76 1.21
C TRP A 25 10.73 -3.55 2.38
N VAL A 26 9.64 -3.09 2.98
CA VAL A 26 8.94 -3.83 4.05
C VAL A 26 8.44 -5.18 3.54
N LEU A 27 7.83 -5.21 2.35
CA LEU A 27 7.42 -6.47 1.71
C LEU A 27 8.60 -7.40 1.45
N ALA A 28 9.76 -6.87 1.04
CA ALA A 28 10.99 -7.63 0.84
C ALA A 28 11.46 -8.29 2.13
N LEU A 29 11.52 -7.52 3.21
CA LEU A 29 11.91 -8.01 4.52
C LEU A 29 10.96 -9.10 5.01
N LEU A 30 9.64 -8.88 4.89
CA LEU A 30 8.66 -9.89 5.29
C LEU A 30 8.80 -11.16 4.44
N SER A 31 8.96 -11.02 3.13
CA SER A 31 9.14 -12.14 2.20
C SER A 31 10.42 -12.94 2.50
N LEU A 32 11.50 -12.28 2.91
CA LEU A 32 12.76 -12.92 3.29
C LEU A 32 12.64 -13.67 4.62
N ASN A 33 12.08 -13.03 5.65
CA ASN A 33 11.96 -13.60 6.99
C ASN A 33 10.94 -14.74 7.06
N LEU A 34 9.90 -14.69 6.22
CA LEU A 34 8.89 -15.76 6.13
C LEU A 34 9.35 -16.95 5.28
N GLY A 35 10.54 -16.88 4.67
CA GLY A 35 11.05 -17.96 3.83
C GLY A 35 10.16 -18.27 2.63
N ALA A 36 9.39 -17.28 2.15
CA ALA A 36 8.61 -17.42 0.92
C ALA A 36 9.55 -17.91 -0.19
N ALA A 37 9.07 -18.71 -1.13
CA ALA A 37 9.88 -19.20 -2.26
C ALA A 37 9.12 -19.14 -3.59
N SER A 38 7.79 -19.11 -3.51
CA SER A 38 6.91 -19.19 -4.66
C SER A 38 6.18 -17.87 -4.95
N ILE A 39 5.66 -17.75 -6.17
CA ILE A 39 4.79 -16.62 -6.56
C ILE A 39 3.50 -16.57 -5.73
N THR A 40 2.98 -17.75 -5.34
CA THR A 40 1.80 -17.86 -4.48
C THR A 40 2.04 -17.25 -3.11
N ASP A 41 3.23 -17.43 -2.54
CA ASP A 41 3.61 -16.83 -1.26
C ASP A 41 3.66 -15.30 -1.36
N GLY A 42 4.17 -14.77 -2.47
CA GLY A 42 4.21 -13.32 -2.72
C GLY A 42 2.82 -12.72 -2.87
N ILE A 43 1.91 -13.41 -3.57
CA ILE A 43 0.50 -12.99 -3.68
C ILE A 43 -0.16 -12.98 -2.31
N MET A 44 -0.02 -14.07 -1.54
CA MET A 44 -0.60 -14.18 -0.20
C MET A 44 -0.03 -13.12 0.75
N LEU A 45 1.28 -12.87 0.69
CA LEU A 45 1.92 -11.81 1.46
C LEU A 45 1.33 -10.43 1.13
N GLY A 46 1.13 -10.12 -0.15
CA GLY A 46 0.51 -8.87 -0.58
C GLY A 46 -0.92 -8.71 -0.07
N VAL A 47 -1.74 -9.76 -0.16
CA VAL A 47 -3.13 -9.75 0.34
C VAL A 47 -3.17 -9.61 1.87
N VAL A 48 -2.35 -10.36 2.60
CA VAL A 48 -2.32 -10.32 4.07
C VAL A 48 -1.77 -8.99 4.58
N ALA A 49 -0.71 -8.46 3.95
CA ALA A 49 -0.19 -7.14 4.30
C ALA A 49 -1.20 -6.02 4.02
N TRP A 50 -1.95 -6.11 2.91
CA TRP A 50 -3.04 -5.18 2.63
C TRP A 50 -4.13 -5.27 3.71
N LEU A 51 -4.62 -6.48 4.02
CA LEU A 51 -5.65 -6.68 5.04
C LEU A 51 -5.20 -6.20 6.43
N GLY A 52 -3.97 -6.50 6.83
CA GLY A 52 -3.46 -6.18 8.16
C GLY A 52 -3.26 -4.68 8.39
N PHE A 53 -2.84 -3.95 7.36
CA PHE A 53 -2.42 -2.55 7.51
C PHE A 53 -3.28 -1.57 6.70
N MET A 54 -3.36 -1.72 5.38
CA MET A 54 -3.99 -0.74 4.49
C MET A 54 -5.53 -0.74 4.58
N ALA A 55 -6.14 -1.92 4.53
CA ALA A 55 -7.60 -2.07 4.52
C ALA A 55 -8.24 -1.60 5.83
N THR A 56 -7.63 -1.98 6.95
CA THR A 56 -8.11 -1.66 8.30
C THR A 56 -7.97 -0.17 8.60
N LEU A 57 -6.82 0.44 8.28
CA LEU A 57 -6.59 1.86 8.49
C LEU A 57 -7.50 2.73 7.60
N SER A 58 -7.59 2.40 6.31
CA SER A 58 -8.46 3.16 5.40
C SER A 58 -9.95 2.95 5.70
N GLY A 59 -10.34 1.77 6.17
CA GLY A 59 -11.70 1.47 6.60
C GLY A 59 -12.10 2.28 7.83
N ALA A 60 -11.21 2.36 8.82
CA ALA A 60 -11.41 3.22 9.99
C ALA A 60 -11.53 4.69 9.58
N GLN A 61 -10.67 5.17 8.67
CA GLN A 61 -10.76 6.53 8.14
C GLN A 61 -12.11 6.82 7.49
N VAL A 62 -12.62 5.92 6.65
CA VAL A 62 -13.92 6.10 5.98
C VAL A 62 -15.08 6.08 6.98
N ALA A 63 -15.02 5.20 7.99
CA ALA A 63 -15.99 5.17 9.07
C ALA A 63 -16.05 6.49 9.85
N PHE A 64 -14.89 7.11 10.15
CA PHE A 64 -14.83 8.36 10.91
C PHE A 64 -15.04 9.62 10.05
N GLN A 65 -14.63 9.61 8.78
CA GLN A 65 -14.77 10.75 7.86
C GLN A 65 -16.16 10.84 7.23
N GLY A 66 -17.06 9.87 7.49
CA GLY A 66 -18.41 9.83 6.92
C GLY A 66 -18.42 9.68 5.40
N ARG A 67 -17.35 9.12 4.81
CA ARG A 67 -17.23 8.93 3.35
C ARG A 67 -18.07 7.73 2.91
N PRO A 68 -18.56 7.71 1.66
CA PRO A 68 -19.32 6.58 1.16
C PRO A 68 -18.44 5.32 1.01
N TRP A 69 -18.92 4.18 1.53
CA TRP A 69 -18.23 2.89 1.47
C TRP A 69 -17.97 2.37 0.05
N ASN A 70 -18.77 2.79 -0.93
CA ASN A 70 -18.52 2.47 -2.35
C ASN A 70 -17.21 3.10 -2.85
N ALA A 71 -16.90 4.33 -2.42
CA ALA A 71 -15.64 4.97 -2.77
C ALA A 71 -14.45 4.30 -2.08
N TRP A 72 -14.64 3.85 -0.84
CA TRP A 72 -13.64 3.05 -0.13
C TRP A 72 -13.29 1.77 -0.88
N LEU A 73 -14.30 1.04 -1.35
CA LEU A 73 -14.10 -0.23 -2.06
C LEU A 73 -13.31 -0.03 -3.35
N ILE A 74 -13.64 0.99 -4.15
CA ILE A 74 -12.94 1.27 -5.41
C ILE A 74 -11.47 1.57 -5.16
N THR A 75 -11.17 2.44 -4.18
CA THR A 75 -9.77 2.77 -3.84
C THR A 75 -9.05 1.56 -3.24
N ASN A 76 -9.67 0.80 -2.35
CA ASN A 76 -9.01 -0.34 -1.72
C ASN A 76 -8.76 -1.51 -2.69
N VAL A 77 -9.62 -1.72 -3.68
CA VAL A 77 -9.38 -2.72 -4.73
C VAL A 77 -8.18 -2.33 -5.57
N HIS A 78 -8.02 -1.05 -5.89
CA HIS A 78 -6.81 -0.57 -6.53
C HIS A 78 -5.57 -0.79 -5.64
N ASP A 79 -5.66 -0.47 -4.36
CA ASP A 79 -4.53 -0.56 -3.43
C ASP A 79 -4.10 -2.02 -3.18
N VAL A 80 -5.04 -2.97 -3.07
CA VAL A 80 -4.69 -4.40 -2.92
C VAL A 80 -4.01 -4.94 -4.16
N VAL A 81 -4.43 -4.53 -5.37
CA VAL A 81 -3.79 -4.95 -6.61
C VAL A 81 -2.34 -4.47 -6.65
N ILE A 82 -2.09 -3.20 -6.31
CA ILE A 82 -0.72 -2.68 -6.23
C ILE A 82 0.08 -3.45 -5.18
N GLN A 83 -0.49 -3.70 -4.01
CA GLN A 83 0.20 -4.41 -2.93
C GLN A 83 0.59 -5.84 -3.34
N VAL A 84 -0.31 -6.56 -4.01
CA VAL A 84 -0.06 -7.92 -4.54
C VAL A 84 1.02 -7.91 -5.61
N VAL A 85 0.96 -6.97 -6.56
CA VAL A 85 1.96 -6.87 -7.63
C VAL A 85 3.34 -6.58 -7.05
N MET A 86 3.44 -5.63 -6.13
CA MET A 86 4.71 -5.30 -5.47
C MET A 86 5.25 -6.49 -4.67
N ALA A 87 4.40 -7.16 -3.88
CA ALA A 87 4.81 -8.32 -3.08
C ALA A 87 5.28 -9.46 -3.99
N ALA A 88 4.55 -9.76 -5.07
CA ALA A 88 4.95 -10.79 -6.02
C ALA A 88 6.30 -10.50 -6.69
N ILE A 89 6.52 -9.25 -7.15
CA ILE A 89 7.80 -8.85 -7.76
C ILE A 89 8.94 -9.05 -6.78
N VAL A 90 8.80 -8.49 -5.58
CA VAL A 90 9.86 -8.50 -4.57
C VAL A 90 10.15 -9.92 -4.04
N THR A 91 9.12 -10.75 -3.91
CA THR A 91 9.27 -12.17 -3.58
C THR A 91 10.02 -12.95 -4.68
N LEU A 92 9.83 -12.60 -5.95
CA LEU A 92 10.52 -13.27 -7.06
C LEU A 92 11.93 -12.72 -7.32
N TRP A 93 12.20 -11.46 -6.97
CA TRP A 93 13.48 -10.78 -7.17
C TRP A 93 14.56 -11.08 -6.13
N ARG A 94 14.28 -12.01 -5.20
CA ARG A 94 15.26 -12.48 -4.22
C ARG A 94 16.53 -13.04 -4.86
#